data_AF-A0A7C8YGY8-F1
#
_entry.id   AF-A0A7C8YGY8-F1
#
_cell.length_a   1.000
_cell.length_b   1.000
_cell.length_c   1.000
_cell.angle_alpha   90.00
_cell.angle_beta   90.00
_cell.angle_gamma   90.00
#
_symmetry.space_group_name_H-M   'P 1'
#
loop_
_entity.id
_entity.type
_entity.pdbx_description
1 polymer ?
#
loop_
_entity_poly.entity_id
_entity_poly.type
_entity_poly.pdbx_seq_one_letter_code
_entity_poly.pdbx_strand_id
1 'polypeptide(L)'
;MRDFPYCYSANAVQISDSSSSNGNKTAQNLVTCVYQCRFRGRFCLITVTWSKNLMGQVLSVGIDDSSNRSLCKVDIKPWLFSKRKGSKSLEVMSSNVDIYWDLSSAKFGSGLVPLE
;
A
#
# COMPACT_ATOMS: atom_id res chain seq x y z
N MET A 1 14.28 -7.60 -23.03
CA MET A 1 12.85 -7.23 -23.08
C MET A 1 12.22 -7.97 -21.91
N ARG A 2 11.94 -7.27 -20.79
CA ARG A 2 11.52 -7.91 -19.53
C ARG A 2 10.00 -7.89 -19.49
N ASP A 3 9.40 -9.06 -19.60
CA ASP A 3 7.96 -9.24 -19.47
C ASP A 3 7.54 -8.91 -18.04
N PHE A 4 6.85 -7.78 -17.87
CA PHE A 4 6.13 -7.49 -16.64
C PHE A 4 4.87 -8.37 -16.65
N PRO A 5 4.64 -9.22 -15.63
CA PRO A 5 3.39 -9.95 -15.54
C PRO A 5 2.25 -8.94 -15.39
N TYR A 6 1.33 -8.96 -16.35
CA TYR A 6 0.11 -8.15 -16.34
C TYR A 6 -0.79 -8.63 -15.20
N CYS A 7 -0.69 -7.97 -14.05
CA CYS A 7 -1.59 -8.23 -12.93
C CYS A 7 -2.89 -7.45 -13.13
N TYR A 8 -4.00 -8.17 -13.18
CA TYR A 8 -5.35 -7.62 -13.28
C TYR A 8 -5.66 -6.76 -12.05
N SER A 9 -5.88 -5.46 -12.28
CA SER A 9 -6.31 -4.52 -11.24
C SER A 9 -7.82 -4.62 -11.07
N ALA A 10 -8.29 -5.34 -10.06
CA ALA A 10 -9.68 -5.19 -9.63
C ALA A 10 -9.79 -3.88 -8.83
N ASN A 11 -10.36 -2.85 -9.45
CA ASN A 11 -10.67 -1.58 -8.78
C ASN A 11 -11.65 -1.84 -7.62
N ALA A 12 -11.20 -1.67 -6.38
CA ALA A 12 -12.07 -1.44 -5.24
C ALA A 12 -11.80 -0.02 -4.72
N VAL A 13 -12.37 0.97 -5.43
CA VAL A 13 -12.52 2.32 -4.89
C VAL A 13 -13.74 2.29 -3.98
N GLN A 14 -13.54 2.14 -2.68
CA GLN A 14 -14.56 2.54 -1.70
C GLN A 14 -14.27 3.99 -1.30
N ILE A 15 -15.00 4.91 -1.93
CA ILE A 15 -15.20 6.26 -1.37
C ILE A 15 -16.32 6.11 -0.35
N SER A 16 -15.97 6.08 0.93
CA SER A 16 -16.94 6.13 2.01
C SER A 16 -17.40 7.57 2.20
N ASP A 17 -18.46 7.98 1.49
CA ASP A 17 -19.19 9.21 1.82
C ASP A 17 -20.10 8.94 3.03
N SER A 18 -19.53 8.88 4.23
CA SER A 18 -20.30 8.81 5.46
C SER A 18 -20.85 10.19 5.83
N SER A 19 -22.08 10.41 5.38
CA SER A 19 -22.94 11.51 5.80
C SER A 19 -23.43 11.24 7.25
N SER A 20 -22.75 11.84 8.22
CA SER A 20 -23.29 12.05 9.57
C SER A 20 -22.62 13.24 10.27
N SER A 21 -23.42 13.89 11.10
CA SER A 21 -23.28 15.19 11.77
C SER A 21 -22.13 15.32 12.78
N ASN A 22 -21.61 16.55 12.88
CA ASN A 22 -20.81 17.15 13.97
C ASN A 22 -19.79 16.27 14.70
N GLY A 23 -18.51 16.46 14.34
CA GLY A 23 -17.35 16.01 15.10
C GLY A 23 -16.16 15.73 14.19
N ASN A 24 -15.19 16.64 14.15
CA ASN A 24 -13.87 16.55 13.50
C ASN A 24 -13.60 15.28 12.68
N LYS A 25 -14.10 15.26 11.43
CA LYS A 25 -13.83 14.18 10.49
C LYS A 25 -12.39 14.29 10.03
N THR A 26 -11.52 13.51 10.64
CA THR A 26 -10.18 13.30 10.10
C THR A 26 -10.34 12.53 8.79
N ALA A 27 -10.15 13.21 7.66
CA ALA A 27 -10.24 12.59 6.34
C ALA A 27 -9.14 11.52 6.21
N GLN A 28 -9.51 10.25 6.43
CA GLN A 28 -8.63 9.12 6.17
C GLN A 28 -8.77 8.74 4.70
N ASN A 29 -7.70 8.89 3.92
CA ASN A 29 -7.66 8.41 2.55
C ASN A 29 -6.92 7.07 2.54
N LEU A 30 -7.62 6.00 2.14
CA LEU A 30 -7.10 4.64 2.11
C LEU A 30 -7.38 4.05 0.73
N VAL A 31 -6.33 3.55 0.08
CA VAL A 31 -6.42 2.81 -1.18
C VAL A 31 -5.70 1.49 -1.00
N THR A 32 -6.36 0.38 -1.29
CA THR A 32 -5.78 -0.96 -1.19
C THR A 32 -5.88 -1.67 -2.53
N CYS A 33 -4.74 -2.15 -3.02
CA CYS A 33 -4.65 -3.02 -4.18
C CYS A 33 -4.20 -4.40 -3.73
N VAL A 34 -4.89 -5.44 -4.19
CA VAL A 34 -4.54 -6.83 -3.92
C VAL A 34 -4.16 -7.50 -5.23
N TYR A 35 -3.00 -8.15 -5.25
CA TYR A 35 -2.44 -8.82 -6.40
C TYR A 35 -2.22 -10.29 -6.08
N GLN A 36 -2.69 -11.19 -6.93
CA GLN A 36 -2.37 -12.60 -6.82
C GLN A 36 -1.11 -12.91 -7.64
N CYS A 37 -0.16 -13.59 -7.01
CA CYS A 37 1.08 -14.04 -7.63
C CYS A 37 1.28 -15.53 -7.44
N ARG A 38 2.19 -16.10 -8.24
CA ARG A 38 2.68 -17.47 -8.04
C ARG A 38 4.18 -17.43 -7.79
N PHE A 39 4.60 -17.85 -6.61
CA PHE A 39 5.99 -17.88 -6.17
C PHE A 39 6.43 -19.33 -5.96
N ARG A 40 7.45 -19.80 -6.69
CA ARG A 40 7.98 -21.19 -6.61
C ARG A 40 6.90 -22.28 -6.62
N GLY A 41 5.83 -22.09 -7.40
CA GLY A 41 4.74 -23.06 -7.50
C GLY A 41 3.57 -22.85 -6.53
N ARG A 42 3.69 -21.95 -5.55
CA ARG A 42 2.65 -21.63 -4.56
C ARG A 42 1.99 -20.30 -4.88
N PHE A 43 0.69 -20.19 -4.63
CA PHE A 43 0.00 -18.90 -4.75
C PHE A 43 0.26 -18.02 -3.54
N CYS A 44 0.38 -16.72 -3.80
CA CYS A 44 0.55 -15.66 -2.82
C CYS A 44 -0.39 -14.50 -3.14
N LEU A 45 -0.78 -13.77 -2.10
CA LEU A 45 -1.44 -12.49 -2.24
C LEU A 45 -0.46 -11.40 -1.81
N ILE A 46 -0.29 -10.39 -2.64
CA ILE A 46 0.45 -9.17 -2.32
C ILE A 46 -0.58 -8.08 -2.12
N THR A 47 -0.63 -7.53 -0.91
CA THR A 47 -1.54 -6.45 -0.55
C THR A 47 -0.75 -5.16 -0.44
N VAL A 48 -1.01 -4.20 -1.32
CA VAL A 48 -0.39 -2.87 -1.31
C VAL A 48 -1.42 -1.88 -0.80
N THR A 49 -1.17 -1.30 0.36
CA THR A 49 -2.08 -0.34 1.00
C THR A 49 -1.42 1.02 1.08
N TRP A 50 -2.03 2.03 0.47
CA TRP A 50 -1.65 3.42 0.61
C TRP A 50 -2.63 4.11 1.56
N SER A 51 -2.11 4.71 2.62
CA SER A 51 -2.93 5.40 3.61
C SER A 51 -2.39 6.79 3.90
N LYS A 52 -3.30 7.73 4.14
CA LYS A 52 -3.01 9.07 4.66
C LYS A 52 -3.94 9.35 5.84
N ASN A 53 -3.34 9.69 6.97
CA ASN A 53 -4.02 10.11 8.19
C ASN A 53 -3.36 11.39 8.75
N LEU A 54 -3.83 11.87 9.91
CA LEU A 54 -3.25 13.05 10.57
C LEU A 54 -1.77 12.88 10.93
N MET A 55 -1.32 11.66 11.17
CA MET A 55 0.06 11.35 11.57
C MET A 55 1.01 11.20 10.37
N GLY A 56 0.48 11.29 9.14
CA GLY A 56 1.24 11.28 7.91
C GLY A 56 0.71 10.28 6.89
N GLN A 57 1.61 9.87 6.00
CA GLN A 57 1.33 8.92 4.93
C GLN A 57 2.09 7.64 5.21
N VAL A 58 1.49 6.50 4.84
CA VAL A 58 2.11 5.19 4.97
C VAL A 58 1.76 4.36 3.75
N LEU A 59 2.78 3.78 3.12
CA LEU A 59 2.62 2.69 2.17
C LEU A 59 2.93 1.38 2.88
N SER A 60 2.00 0.44 2.90
CA SER A 60 2.19 -0.89 3.43
C SER A 60 2.20 -1.92 2.30
N VAL A 61 3.12 -2.87 2.36
CA VAL A 61 3.17 -4.04 1.47
C VAL A 61 3.10 -5.29 2.34
N GLY A 62 1.99 -6.02 2.23
CA GLY A 62 1.77 -7.32 2.85
C GLY A 62 1.93 -8.44 1.83
N ILE A 63 2.45 -9.59 2.27
CA ILE A 63 2.47 -10.81 1.47
C ILE A 63 1.87 -11.93 2.32
N ASP A 64 0.80 -12.54 1.81
CA ASP A 64 0.08 -13.66 2.42
C ASP A 64 0.22 -14.91 1.55
N ASP A 65 0.19 -16.09 2.16
CA ASP A 65 0.13 -17.36 1.43
C ASP A 65 -1.29 -17.69 0.93
N SER A 66 -1.44 -18.82 0.23
CA SER A 66 -2.75 -19.30 -0.27
C SER A 66 -3.77 -19.61 0.82
N SER A 67 -3.36 -19.70 2.08
CA SER A 67 -4.22 -19.91 3.24
C SER A 67 -4.49 -18.62 4.01
N ASN A 68 -4.18 -17.46 3.41
CA ASN A 68 -4.26 -16.13 4.02
C ASN A 68 -3.41 -15.97 5.28
N ARG A 69 -2.32 -16.74 5.41
CA ARG A 69 -1.36 -16.56 6.49
C ARG A 69 -0.36 -15.48 6.09
N SER A 70 -0.23 -14.45 6.92
CA SER A 70 0.78 -13.39 6.74
C SER A 70 2.19 -13.96 6.77
N LEU A 71 2.88 -13.87 5.63
CA LEU A 71 4.28 -14.22 5.47
C LEU A 71 5.19 -13.04 5.79
N CYS A 72 4.79 -11.83 5.36
CA CYS A 72 5.51 -10.61 5.72
C CYS A 72 4.61 -9.38 5.61
N LYS A 73 5.01 -8.32 6.33
CA LYS A 73 4.44 -6.98 6.18
C LYS A 73 5.53 -5.94 6.31
N VAL A 74 5.52 -4.97 5.41
CA VAL A 74 6.49 -3.88 5.35
C VAL A 74 5.75 -2.55 5.33
N ASP A 75 5.96 -1.73 6.35
CA ASP A 75 5.42 -0.37 6.41
C ASP A 75 6.52 0.64 6.02
N ILE A 76 6.26 1.40 4.96
CA ILE A 76 7.10 2.44 4.41
C ILE A 76 6.45 3.77 4.78
N LYS A 77 7.10 4.53 5.68
CA LYS A 77 6.61 5.82 6.17
C LYS A 77 7.41 6.96 5.52
N PRO A 78 6.89 7.61 4.45
CA PRO A 78 7.51 8.80 3.88
C PRO A 78 7.33 10.02 4.80
N TRP A 79 8.07 10.05 5.92
CA TRP A 79 8.22 11.24 6.77
C TRP A 79 9.08 12.31 6.09
N LEU A 80 9.00 13.56 6.58
CA LEU A 80 9.68 14.74 6.01
C LEU A 80 11.20 14.56 5.81
N PHE A 81 11.84 13.70 6.61
CA PHE A 81 13.28 13.41 6.55
C PHE A 81 13.61 12.00 6.02
N SER A 82 12.60 11.22 5.63
CA SER A 82 12.81 9.86 5.12
C SER A 82 13.05 9.86 3.61
N LYS A 83 13.87 8.91 3.14
CA LYS A 83 14.07 8.72 1.70
C LYS A 83 12.76 8.22 1.07
N ARG A 84 12.24 8.99 0.11
CA ARG A 84 11.08 8.60 -0.70
C ARG A 84 11.34 7.43 -1.65
N LYS A 85 12.62 7.11 -1.89
CA LYS A 85 13.06 5.92 -2.62
C LYS A 85 13.77 4.98 -1.67
N GLY A 86 13.61 3.68 -1.88
CA GLY A 86 14.31 2.70 -1.08
C GLY A 86 14.04 1.28 -1.54
N SER A 87 14.65 0.36 -0.79
CA SER A 87 14.42 -1.06 -0.96
C SER A 87 14.45 -1.78 0.38
N LYS A 88 13.84 -2.96 0.42
CA LYS A 88 13.89 -3.87 1.56
C LYS A 88 13.89 -5.30 1.05
N SER A 89 14.93 -6.04 1.42
CA SER A 89 15.01 -7.48 1.21
C SER A 89 14.41 -8.20 2.41
N LEU A 90 13.71 -9.29 2.17
CA LEU A 90 13.16 -10.16 3.21
C LEU A 90 13.00 -11.59 2.67
N GLU A 91 12.83 -12.55 3.57
CA GLU A 91 12.61 -13.94 3.20
C GLU A 91 11.11 -14.28 3.18
N VAL A 92 10.61 -14.76 2.05
CA VAL A 92 9.24 -15.28 1.87
C VAL A 92 9.33 -16.70 1.32
N MET A 93 8.70 -17.67 1.99
CA MET A 93 8.68 -19.07 1.52
C MET A 93 10.07 -19.61 1.18
N SER A 94 11.05 -19.35 2.06
CA SER A 94 12.45 -19.78 1.87
C SER A 94 13.09 -19.24 0.58
N SER A 95 12.70 -18.04 0.18
CA SER A 95 13.26 -17.31 -0.94
C SER A 95 13.44 -15.85 -0.58
N ASN A 96 14.52 -15.25 -1.05
CA ASN A 96 14.73 -13.82 -0.91
C ASN A 96 13.77 -13.07 -1.84
N VAL A 97 13.12 -12.04 -1.31
CA VAL A 97 12.23 -11.12 -2.03
C VAL A 97 12.72 -9.71 -1.77
N ASP A 98 12.98 -8.98 -2.85
CA ASP A 98 13.35 -7.58 -2.81
C ASP A 98 12.15 -6.70 -3.16
N ILE A 99 11.80 -5.81 -2.24
CA ILE A 99 10.77 -4.79 -2.44
C ILE A 99 11.48 -3.48 -2.74
N TYR A 100 11.18 -2.86 -3.89
CA TYR A 100 11.69 -1.55 -4.28
C TYR A 100 10.53 -0.55 -4.36
N TRP A 101 10.76 0.68 -3.90
CA TRP A 101 9.77 1.75 -4.01
C TRP A 101 10.42 3.06 -4.46
N ASP A 102 9.67 3.81 -5.26
CA ASP A 102 9.97 5.19 -5.63
C ASP A 102 8.72 6.05 -5.47
N LEU A 103 8.67 6.80 -4.38
CA LEU A 103 7.58 7.73 -4.05
C LEU A 103 7.99 9.18 -4.34
N SER A 104 9.07 9.42 -5.09
CA SER A 104 9.57 10.78 -5.36
C SER A 104 8.56 11.62 -6.14
N SER A 105 7.81 11.00 -7.04
CA SER A 105 6.78 11.64 -7.87
C SER A 105 5.38 11.60 -7.25
N ALA A 106 5.22 10.96 -6.08
CA ALA A 106 3.94 10.92 -5.39
C ALA A 106 3.55 12.33 -4.94
N LYS A 107 2.43 12.83 -5.45
CA LYS A 107 1.85 14.11 -5.04
C LYS A 107 0.80 13.84 -3.99
N PHE A 108 0.97 14.45 -2.83
CA PHE A 108 0.01 14.37 -1.75
C PHE A 108 -0.79 15.66 -1.74
N GLY A 109 -2.08 15.58 -2.06
CA GLY A 109 -2.96 16.73 -1.94
C GLY A 109 -2.98 17.23 -0.49
N SER A 110 -2.98 18.54 -0.30
CA SER A 110 -3.31 19.19 0.97
C SER A 110 -4.82 19.08 1.20
N GLY A 111 -5.29 17.88 1.54
CA GLY A 111 -6.66 17.71 2.01
C GLY A 111 -6.80 18.31 3.40
N LEU A 112 -6.77 19.64 3.49
CA LEU A 112 -7.02 20.46 4.67
C LEU A 112 -7.32 21.87 4.20
N VAL A 113 -8.58 22.17 3.87
CA VAL A 113 -9.33 23.40 4.28
C VAL A 113 -10.79 23.14 3.91
N PRO A 114 -11.74 23.06 4.86
CA PRO A 114 -13.12 23.45 4.57
C PRO A 114 -13.07 24.94 4.23
N LEU A 115 -13.21 25.29 2.94
CA LEU A 115 -13.45 26.66 2.56
C LEU A 115 -14.89 26.98 3.02
N GLU A 116 -15.02 28.04 3.82
CA GLU A 116 -16.32 28.62 4.21
C GLU A 116 -17.23 28.87 3.00
#